data_AF-A0A7G5LJK0-F1
#
_entry.id   AF-A0A7G5LJK0-F1
#
_cell.length_a   1.000
_cell.length_b   1.000
_cell.length_c   1.000
_cell.angle_alpha   90.00
_cell.angle_beta   90.00
_cell.angle_gamma   90.00
#
_symmetry.space_group_name_H-M   'P 1'
#
loop_
_entity.id
_entity.type
_entity.pdbx_description
1 polymer ?
#
loop_
_entity_poly.entity_id
_entity_poly.type
_entity_poly.pdbx_seq_one_letter_code
_entity_poly.pdbx_strand_id
1 'polypeptide(L)'
;MTKPDIRRYTIEQIREFNERGEYYHNPDAPEGPELGDEFWKNAVLREPLTSKSVHLKLDPEVFEFFKQQGKGHITRMQNVLAAYVKAQKSR
;
A
#
# COMPACT_ATOMS: atom_id res chain seq x y z
N MET A 1 -25.22 -3.69 2.13
CA MET A 1 -23.93 -4.04 2.73
C MET A 1 -22.95 -4.37 1.61
N THR A 2 -21.95 -3.53 1.39
CA THR A 2 -20.95 -3.71 0.32
C THR A 2 -20.03 -4.88 0.67
N LYS A 3 -19.82 -5.82 -0.26
CA LYS A 3 -18.89 -6.94 -0.06
C LYS A 3 -17.47 -6.39 0.14
N PRO A 4 -16.66 -6.94 1.06
CA PRO A 4 -15.27 -6.52 1.21
C PRO A 4 -14.49 -6.83 -0.06
N ASP A 5 -13.74 -5.82 -0.54
CA ASP A 5 -12.95 -5.86 -1.78
C ASP A 5 -11.70 -6.76 -1.66
N ILE A 6 -11.24 -6.98 -0.42
CA ILE A 6 -10.11 -7.84 -0.11
C ILE A 6 -10.61 -9.13 0.55
N ARG A 7 -10.28 -10.27 -0.04
CA ARG A 7 -10.57 -11.62 0.49
C ARG A 7 -9.27 -12.31 0.90
N ARG A 8 -9.32 -13.04 2.02
CA ARG A 8 -8.20 -13.86 2.50
C ARG A 8 -8.48 -15.32 2.17
N TYR A 9 -7.51 -16.00 1.59
CA TYR A 9 -7.56 -17.42 1.25
C TYR A 9 -6.30 -18.11 1.74
N THR A 10 -6.42 -19.38 2.13
CA THR A 10 -5.26 -20.24 2.40
C THR A 10 -4.67 -20.76 1.09
N ILE A 11 -3.43 -21.26 1.14
CA ILE A 11 -2.77 -21.86 -0.02
C ILE A 11 -3.58 -23.06 -0.56
N GLU A 12 -4.16 -23.86 0.34
CA GLU A 12 -5.01 -25.01 -0.02
C GLU A 12 -6.27 -24.58 -0.77
N GLN A 13 -6.94 -23.52 -0.31
CA GLN A 13 -8.12 -22.96 -0.98
C GLN A 13 -7.77 -22.43 -2.38
N ILE A 14 -6.62 -21.77 -2.52
CA ILE A 14 -6.15 -21.27 -3.83
C ILE A 14 -5.91 -22.42 -4.80
N ARG A 15 -5.32 -23.53 -4.33
CA ARG A 15 -5.11 -24.73 -5.16
C ARG A 15 -6.44 -25.34 -5.60
N GLU A 16 -7.41 -25.46 -4.71
CA GLU A 16 -8.74 -25.97 -5.05
C GLU A 16 -9.43 -25.10 -6.11
N PHE A 17 -9.34 -23.77 -6.01
CA PHE A 17 -9.89 -22.88 -7.05
C PHE A 17 -9.21 -23.05 -8.40
N ASN A 18 -7.91 -23.34 -8.41
CA ASN A 18 -7.19 -23.65 -9.64
C ASN A 18 -7.66 -24.97 -10.25
N GLU A 19 -7.85 -26.02 -9.43
CA GLU A 19 -8.38 -27.32 -9.88
C GLU A 19 -9.83 -27.23 -10.39
N ARG A 20 -10.65 -26.38 -9.77
CA ARG A 20 -12.04 -26.11 -10.16
C ARG A 20 -12.17 -25.17 -11.36
N GLY A 21 -11.08 -24.60 -11.85
CA GLY A 21 -11.08 -23.62 -12.94
C GLY A 21 -11.70 -22.26 -12.56
N GLU A 22 -11.83 -21.97 -11.27
CA GLU A 22 -12.35 -20.69 -10.74
C GLU A 22 -11.25 -19.63 -10.64
N TYR A 23 -9.98 -20.05 -10.75
CA TYR A 23 -8.85 -19.15 -10.85
C TYR A 23 -8.81 -18.50 -12.24
N TYR A 24 -9.16 -17.22 -12.31
CA TYR A 24 -9.00 -16.43 -13.53
C TYR A 24 -7.50 -16.23 -13.81
N HIS A 25 -7.04 -16.69 -14.97
CA HIS A 25 -5.79 -16.26 -15.57
C HIS A 25 -6.09 -15.71 -16.98
N ASN A 26 -5.30 -14.72 -17.42
CA ASN A 26 -5.37 -14.25 -18.79
C ASN A 26 -4.45 -15.13 -19.66
N PRO A 27 -4.99 -15.93 -20.60
CA PRO A 27 -4.18 -16.81 -21.45
C PRO A 27 -3.31 -16.04 -22.46
N ASP A 28 -3.68 -14.80 -22.79
CA ASP A 28 -2.95 -13.92 -23.71
C ASP A 28 -1.98 -12.97 -22.98
N ALA A 29 -1.70 -13.24 -21.70
CA ALA A 29 -0.73 -12.45 -20.96
C ALA A 29 0.68 -12.64 -21.58
N PRO A 30 1.37 -11.56 -21.98
CA PRO A 30 2.73 -11.69 -22.50
C PRO A 30 3.65 -12.22 -21.39
N GLU A 31 4.66 -13.01 -21.79
CA GLU A 31 5.71 -13.40 -20.86
C GLU A 31 6.41 -12.14 -20.32
N GLY A 32 6.60 -12.10 -19.00
CA GLY A 32 7.32 -11.01 -18.35
C GLY A 32 8.78 -11.00 -18.79
N PRO A 33 9.44 -9.83 -18.82
CA PRO A 33 10.87 -9.76 -19.11
C PRO A 33 11.66 -10.51 -18.05
N GLU A 34 12.71 -11.22 -18.46
CA GLU A 34 13.63 -11.86 -17.54
C GLU A 34 14.40 -10.79 -16.75
N LEU A 35 14.12 -10.71 -15.45
CA LEU A 35 14.81 -9.82 -14.52
C LEU A 35 16.09 -10.55 -14.05
N GLY A 36 17.14 -10.51 -14.87
CA GLY A 36 18.41 -11.22 -14.62
C GLY A 36 19.13 -10.77 -13.32
N ASP A 37 20.29 -11.38 -13.05
CA ASP A 37 21.00 -11.25 -11.76
C ASP A 37 21.30 -9.80 -11.33
N GLU A 38 21.60 -8.91 -12.27
CA GLU A 38 21.89 -7.50 -11.98
C GLU A 38 20.68 -6.75 -11.40
N PHE A 39 19.45 -7.13 -11.75
CA PHE A 39 18.24 -6.58 -11.13
C PHE A 39 18.18 -6.94 -9.65
N TRP A 40 18.37 -8.23 -9.33
CA TRP A 40 18.27 -8.74 -7.97
C TRP A 40 19.45 -8.32 -7.08
N LYS A 41 20.64 -8.15 -7.66
CA LYS A 41 21.83 -7.65 -6.96
C LYS A 41 21.62 -6.26 -6.35
N ASN A 42 20.79 -5.43 -6.98
CA ASN A 42 20.47 -4.07 -6.53
C ASN A 42 19.12 -4.00 -5.79
N ALA A 43 18.43 -5.12 -5.59
CA ALA A 43 17.15 -5.13 -4.91
C ALA A 43 17.32 -4.76 -3.43
N VAL A 44 16.50 -3.81 -2.96
CA VAL A 44 16.51 -3.36 -1.57
C VAL A 44 15.30 -3.94 -0.85
N LEU A 45 15.55 -4.73 0.20
CA LEU A 45 14.49 -5.21 1.08
C LEU A 45 13.80 -4.01 1.75
N ARG A 46 12.48 -3.90 1.54
CA ARG A 46 11.63 -2.92 2.20
C ARG A 46 10.65 -3.67 3.07
N GLU A 47 10.73 -3.45 4.38
CA GLU A 47 9.68 -3.92 5.28
C GLU A 47 8.35 -3.23 4.95
N PRO A 48 7.22 -3.95 5.00
CA PRO A 48 5.91 -3.34 4.79
C PRO A 48 5.71 -2.24 5.85
N LEU A 49 5.47 -1.02 5.37
CA LEU A 49 5.18 0.14 6.21
C LEU A 49 3.88 -0.12 6.97
N THR A 50 3.98 -0.53 8.23
CA THR A 50 2.83 -0.62 9.11
C THR A 50 2.51 0.78 9.61
N SER A 51 1.36 1.31 9.22
CA SER A 51 0.89 2.58 9.78
C SER A 51 0.55 2.39 11.24
N LYS A 52 1.20 3.14 12.13
CA LYS A 52 0.83 3.16 13.55
C LYS A 52 -0.37 4.08 13.76
N SER A 53 -1.47 3.54 14.26
CA SER A 53 -2.60 4.37 14.71
C SER A 53 -2.23 5.07 16.01
N VAL A 54 -2.33 6.40 16.03
CA VAL A 54 -2.01 7.24 17.19
C VAL A 54 -3.11 8.27 17.40
N HIS A 55 -3.45 8.53 18.66
CA HIS A 55 -4.30 9.67 19.03
C HIS A 55 -3.41 10.91 19.17
N LEU A 56 -3.43 11.77 18.15
CA LEU A 56 -2.68 13.02 18.13
C LEU A 56 -3.64 14.19 18.38
N LYS A 57 -3.32 15.04 19.34
CA LYS A 57 -3.99 16.34 19.50
C LYS A 57 -3.41 17.31 18.49
N LEU A 58 -4.27 17.93 17.70
CA LEU A 58 -3.91 18.93 16.70
C LEU A 58 -4.63 20.23 17.03
N ASP A 59 -4.04 21.33 16.58
CA ASP A 59 -4.75 22.61 16.56
C ASP A 59 -6.00 22.50 15.67
N PRO A 60 -7.18 22.99 16.14
CA PRO A 60 -8.41 22.94 15.36
C PRO A 60 -8.29 23.58 13.97
N GLU A 61 -7.56 24.70 13.84
CA GLU A 61 -7.39 25.41 12.57
C GLU A 61 -6.60 24.56 11.57
N VAL A 62 -5.54 23.91 12.04
CA VAL A 62 -4.71 23.00 11.22
C VAL A 62 -5.55 21.83 10.73
N PHE A 63 -6.37 21.24 11.60
CA PHE A 63 -7.22 20.12 11.21
C PHE A 63 -8.26 20.54 10.15
N GLU A 64 -8.93 21.67 10.35
CA GLU A 64 -9.93 22.16 9.40
C GLU A 64 -9.32 22.53 8.04
N PHE A 65 -8.11 23.12 8.01
CA PHE A 65 -7.39 23.40 6.77
C PHE A 65 -7.21 22.15 5.89
N PHE A 66 -6.83 21.01 6.48
CA PHE A 66 -6.69 19.77 5.72
C PHE A 66 -8.05 19.16 5.37
N LYS A 67 -9.00 19.20 6.31
CA LYS A 67 -10.34 18.61 6.13
C LYS A 67 -11.11 19.24 4.97
N GLN A 68 -10.98 20.56 4.78
CA GLN A 68 -11.61 21.27 3.65
C GLN A 68 -11.13 20.79 2.28
N GLN A 69 -9.98 20.11 2.19
CA GLN A 69 -9.44 19.57 0.93
C GLN A 69 -10.09 18.24 0.50
N GLY A 70 -11.03 17.73 1.29
CA GLY A 70 -11.88 16.58 0.94
C GLY A 70 -11.30 15.21 1.32
N LYS A 71 -11.67 14.19 0.53
CA LYS A 71 -11.26 12.80 0.79
C LYS A 71 -9.72 12.68 0.75
N GLY A 72 -9.17 11.99 1.74
CA GLY A 72 -7.71 11.82 1.88
C GLY A 72 -7.00 12.95 2.65
N HIS A 73 -7.72 13.83 3.36
CA HIS A 73 -7.12 14.87 4.19
C HIS A 73 -6.10 14.30 5.20
N ILE A 74 -6.38 13.15 5.81
CA ILE A 74 -5.44 12.46 6.72
C ILE A 74 -4.15 12.07 6.00
N THR A 75 -4.24 11.51 4.78
CA THR A 75 -3.07 11.13 3.98
C THR A 75 -2.23 12.35 3.61
N ARG A 76 -2.85 13.48 3.25
CA ARG A 76 -2.13 14.73 2.98
C ARG A 76 -1.41 15.24 4.22
N MET A 77 -2.09 15.23 5.36
CA MET A 77 -1.49 15.61 6.65
C MET A 77 -0.29 14.72 6.98
N GLN A 78 -0.39 13.41 6.78
CA GLN A 78 0.73 12.48 6.95
C GLN A 78 1.90 12.79 6.01
N ASN A 79 1.64 13.12 4.74
CA ASN A 79 2.69 13.47 3.79
C ASN A 79 3.46 14.74 4.19
N VAL A 80 2.76 15.74 4.74
CA VAL A 80 3.40 16.97 5.27
C VAL A 80 4.30 16.64 6.45
N LEU A 81 3.84 15.82 7.40
CA LEU A 81 4.65 15.37 8.53
C LEU A 81 5.87 14.56 8.07
N ALA A 82 5.71 13.69 7.08
CA ALA A 82 6.80 12.93 6.50
C ALA A 82 7.85 13.83 5.82
N ALA A 83 7.41 14.84 5.07
CA ALA A 83 8.29 15.81 4.44
C ALA A 83 9.08 16.63 5.47
N TYR A 84 8.43 17.06 6.56
CA TYR A 84 9.09 17.74 7.68
C TYR A 84 10.18 16.87 8.32
N VAL A 85 9.87 15.61 8.64
CA VAL A 85 10.85 14.66 9.20
C VAL A 85 12.04 14.45 8.25
N LYS A 86 11.78 14.33 6.94
CA LYS A 86 12.83 14.17 5.93
C LYS A 86 13.76 15.39 5.91
N ALA A 87 13.20 16.59 5.88
CA ALA A 87 13.97 17.84 5.88
C ALA A 87 14.83 17.98 7.13
N GLN A 88 14.31 17.57 8.29
CA GLN A 88 15.04 17.61 9.55
C GLN A 88 16.17 16.57 9.64
N LYS A 89 16.02 15.42 8.98
CA LYS A 89 17.07 14.37 8.93
C LYS A 89 18.18 14.66 7.91
N SER A 90 17.91 15.50 6.91
CA SER A 90 18.90 15.94 5.92
C SER A 90 19.74 17.15 6.37
N ARG A 91 19.44 17.70 7.55
CA ARG A 91 20.22 18.76 8.20
C ARG A 91 21.26 18.13 9.11
#